data_AF-A0A955AQ90-F1
#
_entry.id   AF-A0A955AQ90-F1
#
_cell.length_a   1.000
_cell.length_b   1.000
_cell.length_c   1.000
_cell.angle_alpha   90.00
_cell.angle_beta   90.00
_cell.angle_gamma   90.00
#
_symmetry.space_group_name_H-M   'P 1'
#
loop_
_entity.id
_entity.type
_entity.pdbx_description
1 polymer ?
#
loop_
_entity_poly.entity_id
_entity_poly.type
_entity_poly.pdbx_seq_one_letter_code
_entity_poly.pdbx_strand_id
1 'polypeptide(L)'
;MPAVSVQAGNTIFVKVVTDEEEVTRPKIWQQRLATRISNASDIIGQYTNLRFQVQEFGTWRSDNRINDLSQSLRELEQEVSPEPAQIVIAFSSQYKFLRGRNGLGGTRGPLHSHILLRESAPKVFENERLEALVHEMGHFLGASHSGQLTSCMRPVVGDGQARATTFQIGFDKHNARVIRLVGREVELFRVRKFRDLSQPTKVKLKAEYEALQKELPNDPASPRFLELLTRPSSRRSPTLPFSPQPQPQRKPSR
;
A
#
# COMPACT_ATOMS: atom_id res chain seq x y z
N MET A 1 -37.48 -7.00 -6.68
CA MET A 1 -36.09 -7.02 -6.18
C MET A 1 -35.47 -5.68 -6.53
N PRO A 2 -35.35 -4.72 -5.61
CA PRO A 2 -34.70 -3.45 -5.92
C PRO A 2 -33.22 -3.72 -6.20
N ALA A 3 -32.69 -3.10 -7.27
CA ALA A 3 -31.27 -3.11 -7.54
C ALA A 3 -30.55 -2.48 -6.36
N VAL A 4 -29.75 -3.27 -5.66
CA VAL A 4 -28.80 -2.76 -4.67
C VAL A 4 -27.84 -1.87 -5.45
N SER A 5 -27.99 -0.55 -5.33
CA SER A 5 -26.99 0.37 -5.82
C SER A 5 -25.70 0.04 -5.07
N VAL A 6 -24.74 -0.59 -5.75
CA VAL A 6 -23.37 -0.65 -5.27
C VAL A 6 -22.94 0.80 -5.20
N GLN A 7 -22.99 1.39 -4.00
CA GLN A 7 -22.33 2.66 -3.74
C GLN A 7 -20.93 2.52 -4.32
N ALA A 8 -20.54 3.42 -5.22
CA ALA A 8 -19.23 3.42 -5.85
C ALA A 8 -18.17 3.30 -4.74
N GLY A 9 -17.69 2.08 -4.53
CA GLY A 9 -16.87 1.72 -3.38
C GLY A 9 -15.60 2.56 -3.40
N ASN A 10 -15.06 2.85 -2.21
CA ASN A 10 -13.81 3.57 -2.06
C ASN A 10 -12.65 2.72 -2.57
N THR A 11 -12.50 2.74 -3.88
CA THR A 11 -11.58 1.88 -4.62
C THR A 11 -10.25 2.62 -4.79
N ILE A 12 -9.18 1.90 -4.52
CA ILE A 12 -7.82 2.29 -4.89
C ILE A 12 -7.48 1.50 -6.14
N PHE A 13 -7.42 2.20 -7.26
CA PHE A 13 -7.01 1.60 -8.51
C PHE A 13 -5.51 1.32 -8.52
N VAL A 14 -5.17 0.13 -8.98
CA VAL A 14 -3.82 -0.43 -8.99
C VAL A 14 -3.35 -0.62 -10.43
N LYS A 15 -2.19 -0.06 -10.74
CA LYS A 15 -1.39 -0.46 -11.91
C LYS A 15 -0.47 -1.59 -11.48
N VAL A 16 -0.60 -2.75 -12.11
CA VAL A 16 0.22 -3.92 -11.84
C VAL A 16 1.29 -4.02 -12.89
N VAL A 17 2.55 -4.08 -12.47
CA VAL A 17 3.66 -4.22 -13.40
C VAL A 17 4.54 -5.39 -13.01
N THR A 18 5.15 -6.02 -14.00
CA THR A 18 6.24 -6.99 -13.81
C THR A 18 7.50 -6.46 -14.48
N ASP A 19 8.65 -6.97 -14.09
CA ASP A 19 9.86 -6.79 -14.90
C ASP A 19 9.83 -7.66 -16.16
N GLU A 20 10.81 -7.46 -17.05
CA GLU A 20 10.95 -8.18 -18.31
C GLU A 20 11.35 -9.66 -18.14
N GLU A 21 11.80 -10.03 -16.94
CA GLU A 21 12.20 -11.39 -16.56
C GLU A 21 11.01 -12.29 -16.18
N GLU A 22 9.79 -11.77 -16.13
CA GLU A 22 8.60 -12.60 -15.99
C GLU A 22 8.43 -13.50 -17.24
N VAL A 23 8.79 -14.77 -17.08
CA VAL A 23 8.88 -15.75 -18.17
C VAL A 23 7.53 -16.27 -18.67
N THR A 24 6.46 -16.08 -17.90
CA THR A 24 5.13 -16.57 -18.30
C THR A 24 4.46 -15.61 -19.28
N ARG A 25 3.55 -16.14 -20.10
CA ARG A 25 2.80 -15.32 -21.07
C ARG A 25 1.95 -14.27 -20.33
N PRO A 26 1.76 -13.05 -20.90
CA PRO A 26 0.96 -11.98 -20.29
C PRO A 26 -0.34 -12.42 -19.64
N LYS A 27 -1.16 -13.18 -20.36
CA LYS A 27 -2.43 -13.69 -19.85
C LYS A 27 -2.31 -14.49 -18.55
N ILE A 28 -1.22 -15.25 -18.37
CA ILE A 28 -1.01 -16.14 -17.22
C ILE A 28 -0.64 -15.32 -15.99
N TRP A 29 0.41 -14.49 -16.07
CA TRP A 29 0.82 -13.70 -14.92
C TRP A 29 -0.23 -12.64 -14.56
N GLN A 30 -0.88 -12.00 -15.54
CA GLN A 30 -1.91 -10.99 -15.27
C GLN A 30 -3.07 -11.59 -14.47
N GLN A 31 -3.54 -12.77 -14.87
CA GLN A 31 -4.58 -13.49 -14.13
C GLN A 31 -4.12 -13.84 -12.72
N ARG A 32 -2.92 -14.44 -12.57
CA ARG A 32 -2.34 -14.82 -11.28
C ARG A 32 -2.25 -13.61 -10.33
N LEU A 33 -1.67 -12.50 -10.79
CA LEU A 33 -1.46 -11.31 -9.98
C LEU A 33 -2.77 -10.58 -9.66
N ALA A 34 -3.73 -10.53 -10.59
CA ALA A 34 -5.06 -10.00 -10.31
C ALA A 34 -5.78 -10.80 -9.22
N THR A 35 -5.73 -12.14 -9.29
CA THR A 35 -6.30 -12.99 -8.24
C THR A 35 -5.63 -12.73 -6.89
N ARG A 36 -4.29 -12.63 -6.86
CA ARG A 36 -3.56 -12.34 -5.61
C ARG A 36 -3.92 -10.98 -5.02
N ILE A 37 -4.03 -9.94 -5.85
CA ILE A 37 -4.45 -8.59 -5.41
C ILE A 37 -5.89 -8.61 -4.91
N SER A 38 -6.80 -9.34 -5.58
CA SER A 38 -8.17 -9.51 -5.10
C SER A 38 -8.19 -10.15 -3.71
N ASN A 39 -7.47 -11.26 -3.53
CA ASN A 39 -7.39 -11.96 -2.24
C ASN A 39 -6.80 -11.06 -1.14
N ALA A 40 -5.74 -10.31 -1.44
CA ALA A 40 -5.16 -9.35 -0.50
C ALA A 40 -6.14 -8.22 -0.17
N SER A 41 -6.88 -7.72 -1.18
CA SER A 41 -7.93 -6.73 -0.99
C SER A 41 -9.07 -7.25 -0.11
N ASP A 42 -9.44 -8.52 -0.21
CA ASP A 42 -10.47 -9.13 0.63
C ASP A 42 -10.02 -9.24 2.09
N ILE A 43 -8.76 -9.62 2.34
CA ILE A 43 -8.18 -9.67 3.68
C ILE A 43 -8.16 -8.27 4.31
N ILE A 44 -7.65 -7.27 3.59
CA ILE A 44 -7.60 -5.88 4.07
C ILE A 44 -9.00 -5.30 4.27
N GLY A 45 -9.94 -5.66 3.37
CA GLY A 45 -11.34 -5.24 3.42
C GLY A 45 -12.09 -5.66 4.69
N GLN A 46 -11.56 -6.60 5.47
CA GLN A 46 -12.11 -6.95 6.80
C GLN A 46 -11.90 -5.83 7.83
N TYR A 47 -10.94 -4.93 7.59
CA TYR A 47 -10.53 -3.88 8.54
C TYR A 47 -10.90 -2.47 8.10
N THR A 48 -11.23 -2.29 6.81
CA THR A 48 -11.55 -1.01 6.18
C THR A 48 -12.50 -1.20 5.00
N ASN A 49 -13.21 -0.15 4.59
CA ASN A 49 -14.12 -0.18 3.44
C ASN A 49 -13.40 0.01 2.09
N LEU A 50 -12.06 0.10 2.09
CA LEU A 50 -11.29 0.24 0.86
C LEU A 50 -11.25 -1.07 0.09
N ARG A 51 -11.28 -0.95 -1.24
CA ARG A 51 -11.02 -2.06 -2.17
C ARG A 51 -9.84 -1.72 -3.07
N PHE A 52 -9.00 -2.70 -3.37
CA PHE A 52 -7.92 -2.54 -4.33
C PHE A 52 -8.33 -3.26 -5.61
N GLN A 53 -8.36 -2.53 -6.71
CA GLN A 53 -8.80 -3.07 -7.99
C GLN A 53 -7.75 -2.81 -9.05
N VAL A 54 -7.36 -3.86 -9.77
CA VAL A 54 -6.45 -3.72 -10.90
C VAL A 54 -7.15 -2.94 -12.01
N GLN A 55 -6.52 -1.83 -12.43
CA GLN A 55 -7.00 -0.98 -13.52
C GLN A 55 -6.15 -1.16 -14.77
N GLU A 56 -4.84 -1.40 -14.62
CA GLU A 56 -3.91 -1.50 -15.73
C GLU A 56 -2.82 -2.54 -15.43
N PHE A 57 -2.36 -3.20 -16.49
CA PHE A 57 -1.17 -4.04 -16.47
C PHE A 57 -0.06 -3.44 -17.32
N GLY A 58 1.18 -3.61 -16.93
CA GLY A 58 2.33 -3.22 -17.73
C GLY A 58 3.57 -4.05 -17.42
N THR A 59 4.65 -3.70 -18.10
CA THR A 59 5.99 -4.21 -17.83
C THR A 59 6.92 -3.02 -17.63
N TRP A 60 7.92 -3.14 -16.76
CA TRP A 60 9.05 -2.20 -16.69
C TRP A 60 10.34 -2.94 -17.05
N ARG A 61 11.38 -2.19 -17.41
CA ARG A 61 12.67 -2.76 -17.78
C ARG A 61 13.69 -2.51 -16.67
N SER A 62 13.87 -3.44 -15.73
CA SER A 62 14.79 -3.21 -14.60
C SER A 62 16.25 -3.44 -14.94
N ASP A 63 17.14 -2.67 -14.30
CA ASP A 63 18.57 -2.89 -14.36
C ASP A 63 18.97 -4.17 -13.62
N ASN A 64 19.33 -5.19 -14.39
CA ASN A 64 19.85 -6.50 -13.97
C ASN A 64 21.15 -6.46 -13.13
N ARG A 65 21.72 -5.28 -12.87
CA ARG A 65 22.86 -5.08 -11.97
C ARG A 65 22.43 -4.67 -10.55
N ILE A 66 21.20 -4.22 -10.36
CA ILE A 66 20.69 -3.74 -9.06
C ILE A 66 20.24 -4.93 -8.21
N ASN A 67 21.04 -5.29 -7.21
CA ASN A 67 20.75 -6.39 -6.28
C ASN A 67 20.22 -5.92 -4.91
N ASP A 68 19.81 -4.65 -4.78
CA ASP A 68 19.26 -4.04 -3.57
C ASP A 68 17.83 -3.57 -3.80
N LEU A 69 16.91 -4.04 -2.95
CA LEU A 69 15.48 -3.78 -3.11
C LEU A 69 15.14 -2.29 -3.02
N SER A 70 15.88 -1.52 -2.21
CA SER A 70 15.64 -0.07 -2.06
C SER A 70 16.09 0.73 -3.27
N GLN A 71 17.11 0.23 -3.98
CA GLN A 71 17.56 0.75 -5.27
C GLN A 71 16.57 0.39 -6.38
N SER A 72 16.12 -0.87 -6.47
CA SER A 72 15.10 -1.28 -7.46
C SER A 72 13.78 -0.53 -7.27
N LEU A 73 13.36 -0.30 -6.01
CA LEU A 73 12.18 0.52 -5.73
C LEU A 73 12.39 1.99 -6.19
N ARG A 74 13.61 2.52 -6.09
CA ARG A 74 13.92 3.87 -6.60
C ARG A 74 13.81 3.95 -8.12
N GLU A 75 14.36 2.95 -8.81
CA GLU A 75 14.29 2.84 -10.27
C GLU A 75 12.83 2.76 -10.72
N LEU A 76 12.03 1.88 -10.11
CA LEU A 76 10.59 1.76 -10.38
C LEU A 76 9.86 3.10 -10.22
N GLU A 77 10.16 3.85 -9.16
CA GLU A 77 9.58 5.17 -8.90
C GLU A 77 9.91 6.20 -9.99
N GLN A 78 11.08 6.08 -10.63
CA GLN A 78 11.53 6.98 -11.68
C GLN A 78 10.94 6.61 -13.04
N GLU A 79 10.74 5.32 -13.30
CA GLU A 79 10.38 4.82 -14.63
C GLU A 79 8.88 4.55 -14.80
N VAL A 80 8.17 4.21 -13.73
CA VAL A 80 6.78 3.80 -13.81
C VAL A 80 5.88 4.83 -13.14
N SER A 81 5.13 5.56 -13.96
CA SER A 81 4.04 6.41 -13.45
C SER A 81 2.87 5.56 -12.94
N PRO A 82 2.29 5.90 -11.77
CA PRO A 82 1.04 5.30 -11.29
C PRO A 82 -0.16 5.58 -12.19
N GLU A 83 -0.16 6.69 -12.93
CA GLU A 83 -1.32 7.13 -13.71
C GLU A 83 -1.64 6.15 -14.86
N PRO A 84 -2.95 5.92 -15.17
CA PRO A 84 -4.14 6.57 -14.60
C PRO A 84 -4.62 5.97 -13.27
N ALA A 85 -3.92 4.95 -12.74
CA ALA A 85 -4.21 4.37 -11.43
C ALA A 85 -3.69 5.27 -10.29
N GLN A 86 -3.88 4.83 -9.05
CA GLN A 86 -3.47 5.58 -7.85
C GLN A 86 -2.17 5.06 -7.25
N ILE A 87 -1.90 3.77 -7.43
CA ILE A 87 -0.69 3.11 -6.96
C ILE A 87 -0.16 2.13 -8.02
N VAL A 88 1.14 1.91 -7.98
CA VAL A 88 1.86 0.84 -8.70
C VAL A 88 2.17 -0.28 -7.72
N ILE A 89 1.79 -1.51 -8.06
CA ILE A 89 2.30 -2.71 -7.40
C ILE A 89 3.13 -3.48 -8.42
N ALA A 90 4.42 -3.53 -8.14
CA ALA A 90 5.44 -4.10 -8.99
C ALA A 90 5.86 -5.48 -8.48
N PHE A 91 5.95 -6.46 -9.38
CA PHE A 91 6.40 -7.82 -9.06
C PHE A 91 7.66 -8.13 -9.86
N SER A 92 8.80 -8.17 -9.18
CA SER A 92 10.09 -8.43 -9.81
C SER A 92 10.42 -9.93 -9.79
N SER A 93 10.68 -10.47 -10.97
CA SER A 93 11.24 -11.80 -11.21
C SER A 93 12.77 -11.79 -11.20
N GLN A 94 13.40 -10.62 -11.29
CA GLN A 94 14.83 -10.48 -11.10
C GLN A 94 15.21 -10.93 -9.66
N TYR A 95 16.17 -11.85 -9.59
CA TYR A 95 17.08 -12.11 -8.46
C TYR A 95 16.81 -13.19 -7.38
N LYS A 96 17.91 -13.94 -7.20
CA LYS A 96 18.43 -14.55 -5.97
C LYS A 96 19.13 -13.47 -5.11
N PHE A 97 18.42 -12.65 -4.34
CA PHE A 97 19.09 -11.66 -3.48
C PHE A 97 20.07 -12.33 -2.50
N LEU A 98 21.20 -11.68 -2.25
CA LEU A 98 22.24 -12.13 -1.32
C LEU A 98 21.66 -12.29 0.10
N ARG A 99 22.04 -13.37 0.78
CA ARG A 99 21.65 -13.66 2.17
C ARG A 99 21.94 -12.45 3.06
N GLY A 100 20.94 -11.99 3.83
CA GLY A 100 21.20 -11.04 4.92
C GLY A 100 20.02 -10.13 5.31
N ARG A 101 19.11 -9.82 4.37
CA ARG A 101 17.85 -9.10 4.65
C ARG A 101 16.75 -9.60 3.72
N ASN A 102 15.97 -10.56 4.20
CA ASN A 102 14.95 -11.31 3.45
C ASN A 102 13.65 -10.51 3.25
N GLY A 103 13.72 -9.25 2.81
CA GLY A 103 12.52 -8.54 2.40
C GLY A 103 11.91 -9.24 1.18
N LEU A 104 10.67 -9.73 1.28
CA LEU A 104 9.89 -10.17 0.12
C LEU A 104 9.23 -9.00 -0.62
N GLY A 105 9.26 -7.82 -0.03
CA GLY A 105 8.80 -6.59 -0.66
C GLY A 105 9.27 -5.35 0.09
N GLY A 106 8.85 -4.20 -0.40
CA GLY A 106 9.13 -2.92 0.24
C GLY A 106 8.28 -1.77 -0.31
N THR A 107 8.12 -0.77 0.55
CA THR A 107 7.53 0.55 0.26
C THR A 107 8.37 1.66 0.90
N ARG A 108 8.25 2.91 0.41
CA ARG A 108 8.87 4.09 1.04
C ARG A 108 8.16 4.55 2.31
N GLY A 109 6.96 4.02 2.56
CA GLY A 109 6.15 4.34 3.72
C GLY A 109 4.67 4.45 3.39
N PRO A 110 3.87 4.94 4.34
CA PRO A 110 2.42 4.93 4.22
C PRO A 110 1.93 5.90 3.15
N LEU A 111 0.94 5.46 2.39
CA LEU A 111 0.32 6.15 1.25
C LEU A 111 1.32 6.56 0.16
N HIS A 112 2.48 5.90 0.09
CA HIS A 112 3.38 6.05 -1.05
C HIS A 112 2.84 5.32 -2.27
N SER A 113 3.05 5.87 -3.47
CA SER A 113 2.41 5.38 -4.69
C SER A 113 2.99 4.09 -5.27
N HIS A 114 4.06 3.54 -4.67
CA HIS A 114 4.81 2.42 -5.24
C HIS A 114 5.08 1.37 -4.17
N ILE A 115 4.76 0.12 -4.51
CA ILE A 115 5.07 -1.08 -3.74
C ILE A 115 5.84 -2.01 -4.69
N LEU A 116 6.96 -2.56 -4.23
CA LEU A 116 7.74 -3.55 -4.97
C LEU A 116 7.76 -4.87 -4.21
N LEU A 117 7.46 -5.97 -4.88
CA LEU A 117 7.50 -7.33 -4.36
C LEU A 117 8.44 -8.21 -5.18
N ARG A 118 8.99 -9.22 -4.52
CA ARG A 118 9.81 -10.26 -5.14
C ARG A 118 8.93 -11.47 -5.48
N GLU A 119 8.83 -11.79 -6.76
CA GLU A 119 8.00 -12.90 -7.25
C GLU A 119 8.77 -14.22 -7.30
N SER A 120 10.02 -14.18 -7.76
CA SER A 120 10.82 -15.36 -8.11
C SER A 120 11.71 -15.89 -6.98
N ALA A 121 11.33 -15.64 -5.72
CA ALA A 121 12.06 -16.18 -4.57
C ALA A 121 11.96 -17.72 -4.53
N PRO A 122 13.10 -18.46 -4.61
CA PRO A 122 13.06 -19.93 -4.54
C PRO A 122 12.43 -20.41 -3.25
N LYS A 123 11.60 -21.46 -3.32
CA LYS A 123 10.93 -22.11 -2.18
C LYS A 123 9.86 -21.25 -1.46
N VAL A 124 9.47 -20.12 -2.03
CA VAL A 124 8.32 -19.33 -1.56
C VAL A 124 7.06 -19.78 -2.29
N PHE A 125 6.04 -20.15 -1.51
CA PHE A 125 4.75 -20.65 -2.00
C PHE A 125 3.74 -19.50 -2.15
N GLU A 126 2.63 -19.78 -2.83
CA GLU A 126 1.62 -18.75 -3.14
C GLU A 126 1.02 -18.08 -1.89
N ASN A 127 0.78 -18.83 -0.81
CA ASN A 127 0.29 -18.24 0.45
C ASN A 127 1.30 -17.27 1.07
N GLU A 128 2.60 -17.54 0.93
CA GLU A 128 3.66 -16.66 1.42
C GLU A 128 3.80 -15.40 0.54
N ARG A 129 3.59 -15.54 -0.78
CA ARG A 129 3.49 -14.38 -1.69
C ARG A 129 2.28 -13.52 -1.36
N LEU A 130 1.15 -14.14 -1.03
CA LEU A 130 -0.05 -13.44 -0.56
C LEU A 130 0.21 -12.74 0.77
N GLU A 131 0.84 -13.40 1.74
CA GLU A 131 1.23 -12.79 3.01
C GLU A 131 2.14 -11.57 2.79
N ALA A 132 3.17 -11.69 1.95
CA ALA A 132 4.06 -10.59 1.62
C ALA A 132 3.31 -9.42 0.96
N LEU A 133 2.37 -9.70 0.05
CA LEU A 133 1.54 -8.65 -0.55
C LEU A 133 0.67 -7.95 0.49
N VAL A 134 0.01 -8.70 1.38
CA VAL A 134 -0.81 -8.12 2.47
C VAL A 134 0.06 -7.31 3.42
N HIS A 135 1.28 -7.76 3.72
CA HIS A 135 2.25 -7.06 4.55
C HIS A 135 2.62 -5.69 3.95
N GLU A 136 3.02 -5.65 2.68
CA GLU A 136 3.39 -4.38 2.02
C GLU A 136 2.20 -3.45 1.81
N MET A 137 1.03 -3.99 1.49
CA MET A 137 -0.21 -3.21 1.43
C MET A 137 -0.63 -2.70 2.82
N GLY A 138 -0.32 -3.46 3.88
CA GLY A 138 -0.43 -3.03 5.27
C GLY A 138 0.46 -1.83 5.54
N HIS A 139 1.75 -1.89 5.19
CA HIS A 139 2.66 -0.75 5.28
C HIS A 139 2.17 0.47 4.48
N PHE A 140 1.64 0.26 3.28
CA PHE A 140 0.99 1.32 2.51
C PHE A 140 -0.17 1.96 3.28
N LEU A 141 -0.97 1.20 4.02
CA LEU A 141 -2.03 1.72 4.90
C LEU A 141 -1.55 2.12 6.30
N GLY A 142 -0.22 2.20 6.51
CA GLY A 142 0.37 2.70 7.75
C GLY A 142 0.64 1.64 8.81
N ALA A 143 0.32 0.37 8.59
CA ALA A 143 0.66 -0.69 9.53
C ALA A 143 2.18 -0.78 9.73
N SER A 144 2.62 -0.99 10.96
CA SER A 144 4.03 -1.12 11.35
C SER A 144 4.33 -2.55 11.77
N HIS A 145 5.61 -2.92 11.90
CA HIS A 145 5.94 -4.25 12.37
C HIS A 145 5.37 -4.53 13.77
N SER A 146 4.94 -5.77 14.01
CA SER A 146 4.46 -6.27 15.30
C SER A 146 5.26 -7.47 15.77
N GLY A 147 5.45 -7.59 17.09
CA GLY A 147 6.06 -8.76 17.70
C GLY A 147 5.12 -9.97 17.78
N GLN A 148 3.84 -9.81 17.41
CA GLN A 148 2.85 -10.88 17.47
C GLN A 148 3.01 -11.85 16.28
N LEU A 149 3.34 -13.11 16.58
CA LEU A 149 3.60 -14.15 15.57
C LEU A 149 2.39 -14.49 14.67
N THR A 150 1.18 -14.15 15.11
CA THR A 150 -0.06 -14.34 14.36
C THR A 150 -0.38 -13.17 13.43
N SER A 151 0.39 -12.07 13.48
CA SER A 151 0.23 -10.92 12.59
C SER A 151 1.02 -11.12 11.31
N CYS A 152 0.42 -10.80 10.16
CA CYS A 152 1.16 -10.70 8.91
C CYS A 152 2.22 -9.59 8.94
N MET A 153 2.13 -8.64 9.90
CA MET A 153 3.10 -7.55 10.09
C MET A 153 4.31 -7.94 10.93
N ARG A 154 4.57 -9.23 11.14
CA ARG A 154 5.82 -9.71 11.73
C ARG A 154 7.04 -9.30 10.87
N PRO A 155 8.21 -8.99 11.45
CA PRO A 155 9.36 -8.47 10.68
C PRO A 155 9.96 -9.41 9.63
N VAL A 156 9.71 -10.71 9.74
CA VAL A 156 10.21 -11.74 8.83
C VAL A 156 9.02 -12.39 8.16
N VAL A 157 8.91 -12.30 6.83
CA VAL A 157 7.88 -12.97 6.02
C VAL A 157 8.52 -13.97 5.07
N GLY A 158 7.78 -15.00 4.61
CA GLY A 158 8.33 -16.04 3.74
C GLY A 158 9.18 -17.10 4.45
N ASP A 159 8.92 -17.33 5.73
CA ASP A 159 9.58 -18.32 6.59
C ASP A 159 8.73 -19.59 6.81
N GLY A 160 7.68 -19.78 6.02
CA GLY A 160 6.78 -20.93 6.11
C GLY A 160 5.55 -20.74 7.00
N GLN A 161 5.42 -19.64 7.76
CA GLN A 161 4.26 -19.44 8.64
C GLN A 161 2.93 -19.46 7.88
N ALA A 162 2.85 -18.81 6.71
CA ALA A 162 1.66 -18.81 5.86
C ALA A 162 1.29 -20.18 5.25
N ARG A 163 2.13 -21.20 5.46
CA ARG A 163 1.85 -22.58 5.07
C ARG A 163 1.23 -23.40 6.21
N ALA A 164 1.33 -22.93 7.44
CA ALA A 164 0.71 -23.59 8.57
C ALA A 164 -0.82 -23.48 8.46
N THR A 165 -1.54 -24.60 8.63
CA THR A 165 -3.00 -24.63 8.56
C THR A 165 -3.69 -23.81 9.66
N THR A 166 -2.98 -23.54 10.74
CA THR A 166 -3.46 -22.74 11.89
C THR A 166 -3.24 -21.24 11.72
N PHE A 167 -2.41 -20.83 10.75
CA PHE A 167 -2.13 -19.42 10.52
C PHE A 167 -3.11 -18.83 9.52
N GLN A 168 -3.73 -17.72 9.90
CA GLN A 168 -4.60 -16.94 9.04
C GLN A 168 -3.91 -15.61 8.75
N ILE A 169 -3.74 -15.28 7.47
CA ILE A 169 -3.14 -14.01 7.05
C ILE A 169 -4.09 -12.88 7.48
N GLY A 170 -3.62 -12.04 8.40
CA GLY A 170 -4.40 -10.93 8.94
C GLY A 170 -3.54 -10.03 9.83
N PHE A 171 -4.17 -9.02 10.43
CA PHE A 171 -3.47 -8.04 11.27
C PHE A 171 -3.76 -8.27 12.75
N ASP A 172 -2.76 -8.02 13.60
CA ASP A 172 -2.97 -7.88 15.04
C ASP A 172 -3.87 -6.68 15.38
N LYS A 173 -4.29 -6.59 16.65
CA LYS A 173 -5.22 -5.56 17.13
C LYS A 173 -4.74 -4.12 16.91
N HIS A 174 -3.42 -3.87 16.95
CA HIS A 174 -2.86 -2.52 16.80
C HIS A 174 -2.82 -2.14 15.32
N ASN A 175 -2.29 -3.01 14.48
CA ASN A 175 -2.27 -2.78 13.03
C ASN A 175 -3.67 -2.75 12.40
N ALA A 176 -4.61 -3.56 12.88
CA ALA A 176 -6.01 -3.49 12.48
C ALA A 176 -6.63 -2.11 12.77
N ARG A 177 -6.29 -1.50 13.92
CA ARG A 177 -6.74 -0.14 14.26
C ARG A 177 -6.09 0.92 13.38
N VAL A 178 -4.78 0.80 13.14
CA VAL A 178 -4.04 1.71 12.25
C VAL A 178 -4.64 1.71 10.84
N ILE A 179 -4.80 0.53 10.24
CA ILE A 179 -5.38 0.37 8.89
C ILE A 179 -6.79 0.94 8.82
N ARG A 180 -7.62 0.72 9.85
CA ARG A 180 -8.97 1.29 9.91
C ARG A 180 -8.95 2.82 9.93
N LEU A 181 -8.06 3.41 10.74
CA LEU A 181 -7.94 4.87 10.87
C LEU A 181 -7.46 5.51 9.57
N VAL A 182 -6.39 4.99 8.97
CA VAL A 182 -5.85 5.50 7.70
C VAL A 182 -6.83 5.26 6.57
N GLY A 183 -7.42 4.07 6.49
CA GLY A 183 -8.40 3.72 5.48
C GLY A 183 -9.61 4.64 5.47
N ARG A 184 -10.12 5.01 6.65
CA ARG A 184 -11.23 5.98 6.80
C ARG A 184 -10.85 7.37 6.28
N GLU A 185 -9.62 7.82 6.49
CA GLU A 185 -9.16 9.12 5.99
C GLU A 185 -9.02 9.13 4.47
N VAL A 186 -8.55 8.03 3.88
CA VAL A 186 -8.51 7.84 2.42
C VAL A 186 -9.93 7.80 1.84
N GLU A 187 -10.86 7.12 2.51
CA GLU A 187 -12.26 7.00 2.10
C GLU A 187 -12.99 8.33 2.17
N LEU A 188 -13.01 8.98 3.34
CA LEU A 188 -13.85 10.16 3.58
C LEU A 188 -13.26 11.46 3.05
N PHE A 189 -11.94 11.61 3.13
CA PHE A 189 -11.25 12.87 2.84
C PHE A 189 -10.32 12.79 1.63
N ARG A 190 -10.27 11.63 0.96
CA ARG A 190 -9.41 11.39 -0.21
C ARG A 190 -7.94 11.70 0.09
N VAL A 191 -7.49 11.44 1.32
CA VAL A 191 -6.09 11.64 1.71
C VAL A 191 -5.19 10.79 0.82
N ARG A 192 -4.16 11.41 0.24
CA ARG A 192 -3.15 10.75 -0.61
C ARG A 192 -1.76 10.74 0.02
N LYS A 193 -1.54 11.48 1.09
CA LYS A 193 -0.25 11.58 1.77
C LYS A 193 -0.45 11.41 3.25
N PHE A 194 0.37 10.59 3.88
CA PHE A 194 0.24 10.28 5.30
C PHE A 194 0.33 11.51 6.22
N ARG A 195 1.11 12.53 5.83
CA ARG A 195 1.20 13.79 6.59
C ARG A 195 -0.09 14.62 6.56
N ASP A 196 -0.99 14.36 5.62
CA ASP A 196 -2.22 15.12 5.42
C ASP A 196 -3.41 14.53 6.21
N LEU A 197 -3.19 13.48 7.01
CA LEU A 197 -4.20 12.92 7.92
C LEU A 197 -4.69 13.96 8.93
N SER A 198 -5.98 13.88 9.31
CA SER A 198 -6.54 14.78 10.30
C SER A 198 -5.83 14.71 11.66
N GLN A 199 -5.79 15.82 12.40
CA GLN A 199 -5.16 15.86 13.72
C GLN A 199 -5.74 14.83 14.72
N PRO A 200 -7.08 14.64 14.80
CA PRO A 200 -7.64 13.58 15.64
C PRO A 200 -7.15 12.18 15.28
N THR A 201 -6.96 11.89 13.98
CA THR A 201 -6.42 10.61 13.53
C THR A 201 -4.95 10.46 13.86
N LYS A 202 -4.14 11.51 13.68
CA LYS A 202 -2.72 11.50 14.06
C LYS A 202 -2.50 11.20 15.55
N VAL A 203 -3.32 11.78 16.43
CA VAL A 203 -3.27 11.51 17.88
C VAL A 203 -3.53 10.03 18.19
N LYS A 204 -4.52 9.42 17.54
CA LYS A 204 -4.83 7.99 17.72
C LYS A 204 -3.73 7.10 17.17
N LEU A 205 -3.22 7.39 15.98
CA LEU A 205 -2.11 6.64 15.37
C LEU A 205 -0.85 6.69 16.22
N LYS A 206 -0.54 7.84 16.83
CA LYS A 206 0.58 7.97 17.77
C LYS A 206 0.50 6.94 18.90
N ALA A 207 -0.66 6.79 19.53
CA ALA A 207 -0.85 5.82 20.62
C ALA A 207 -0.66 4.37 20.15
N GLU A 208 -1.13 4.02 18.96
CA GLU A 208 -0.94 2.67 18.40
C GLU A 208 0.54 2.40 18.05
N TYR A 209 1.26 3.37 17.48
CA TYR A 209 2.69 3.22 17.19
C TYR A 209 3.55 3.15 18.43
N GLU A 210 3.23 3.89 19.50
CA GLU A 210 3.90 3.76 20.79
C GLU A 210 3.68 2.37 21.41
N ALA A 211 2.50 1.76 21.23
CA ALA A 211 2.25 0.40 21.66
C ALA A 211 3.07 -0.62 20.85
N LEU A 212 3.08 -0.50 19.52
CA LEU A 212 3.88 -1.37 18.64
C LEU A 212 5.39 -1.23 18.90
N GLN A 213 5.88 -0.02 19.16
CA GLN A 213 7.28 0.21 19.52
C GLN A 213 7.65 -0.47 20.84
N LYS A 214 6.74 -0.57 21.81
CA LYS A 214 6.99 -1.32 23.05
C LYS A 214 7.10 -2.83 22.81
N GLU A 215 6.34 -3.37 21.85
CA GLU A 215 6.43 -4.79 21.46
C GLU A 215 7.75 -5.11 20.73
N LEU A 216 8.24 -4.18 19.89
CA LEU A 216 9.49 -4.32 19.14
C LEU A 216 10.38 -3.07 19.27
N PRO A 217 11.11 -2.88 20.39
CA PRO A 217 11.85 -1.65 20.67
C PRO A 217 12.97 -1.32 19.66
N ASN A 218 13.56 -2.36 19.05
CA ASN A 218 14.66 -2.22 18.10
C ASN A 218 14.20 -2.12 16.64
N ASP A 219 12.89 -2.21 16.38
CA ASP A 219 12.36 -2.10 15.03
C ASP A 219 12.23 -0.64 14.60
N PRO A 220 12.73 -0.27 13.40
CA PRO A 220 12.74 1.12 12.97
C PRO A 220 11.41 1.63 12.39
N ALA A 221 10.42 0.77 12.13
CA ALA A 221 9.20 1.18 11.41
C ALA A 221 8.32 2.12 12.25
N SER A 222 8.02 1.76 13.50
CA SER A 222 7.17 2.57 14.38
C SER A 222 7.77 3.96 14.68
N PRO A 223 9.07 4.08 15.05
CA PRO A 223 9.72 5.39 15.21
C PRO A 223 9.64 6.26 13.96
N ARG A 224 9.86 5.67 12.77
CA ARG A 224 9.79 6.40 11.49
C ARG A 224 8.37 6.93 11.22
N PHE A 225 7.34 6.16 11.51
CA PHE A 225 5.96 6.62 11.32
C PHE A 225 5.55 7.69 12.32
N LEU A 226 6.02 7.59 13.56
CA LEU A 226 5.88 8.66 14.56
C LEU A 226 6.50 9.98 14.07
N GLU A 227 7.69 9.94 13.47
CA GLU A 227 8.32 11.11 12.88
C GLU A 227 7.50 11.71 11.72
N LEU A 228 6.90 10.86 10.88
CA LEU A 228 6.04 11.33 9.78
C LEU A 228 4.77 12.03 10.29
N LEU A 229 4.21 11.61 11.43
CA LEU A 229 3.01 12.23 12.02
C LEU A 229 3.30 13.65 12.57
N THR A 230 4.51 13.89 13.09
CA THR A 230 4.89 15.17 13.71
C THR A 230 5.33 16.23 12.70
N ARG A 231 5.67 15.84 11.47
CA ARG A 231 5.99 16.79 10.40
C ARG A 231 4.78 17.68 10.09
N PRO A 232 4.94 19.01 10.05
CA PRO A 232 3.85 19.92 9.73
C PRO A 232 3.32 19.63 8.33
N SER A 233 1.99 19.55 8.19
CA SER A 233 1.37 19.51 6.87
C SER A 233 1.66 20.83 6.16
N SER A 234 2.16 20.76 4.93
CA SER A 234 2.18 21.93 4.05
C SER A 234 0.74 22.38 3.90
N ARG A 235 0.37 23.51 4.54
CA ARG A 235 -1.01 24.03 4.58
C ARG A 235 -1.61 23.97 3.17
N ARG A 236 -2.64 23.13 2.98
CA ARG A 236 -3.65 23.44 1.96
C ARG A 236 -4.47 24.56 2.54
N SER A 237 -4.33 25.77 1.99
CA SER A 237 -5.38 26.78 2.16
C SER A 237 -6.69 26.12 1.75
N PRO A 238 -7.74 26.15 2.59
CA PRO A 238 -9.05 25.69 2.15
C PRO A 238 -9.43 26.59 0.98
N THR A 239 -9.44 26.04 -0.23
CA THR A 239 -10.05 26.70 -1.37
C THR A 239 -11.52 26.83 -1.01
N LEU A 240 -11.92 27.99 -0.50
CA LEU A 240 -13.33 28.33 -0.37
C LEU A 240 -13.97 28.17 -1.75
N PRO A 241 -15.20 27.65 -1.84
CA PRO A 241 -15.90 27.55 -3.10
C PRO A 241 -15.93 28.94 -3.75
N PHE A 242 -15.48 28.97 -4.99
CA PHE A 242 -15.44 30.13 -5.88
C PHE A 242 -16.74 30.93 -5.72
N SER A 243 -16.68 32.13 -5.12
CA SER A 243 -17.78 33.08 -5.22
C SER A 243 -17.91 33.45 -6.69
N PRO A 244 -19.07 33.27 -7.33
CA PRO A 244 -19.25 33.70 -8.71
C PRO A 244 -19.01 35.21 -8.79
N GLN A 245 -18.06 35.63 -9.64
CA GLN A 245 -17.87 37.04 -9.93
C GLN A 245 -19.18 37.61 -10.51
N PRO A 246 -19.65 38.79 -10.06
CA PRO A 246 -20.81 39.42 -10.64
C PRO A 246 -20.54 39.73 -12.12
N GLN A 247 -21.44 39.27 -12.99
CA GLN A 247 -21.35 39.54 -14.43
C GLN A 247 -21.36 41.07 -14.68
N PRO A 248 -20.52 41.58 -15.59
CA PRO A 248 -20.55 42.98 -15.96
C PRO A 248 -21.89 43.31 -16.62
N GLN A 249 -22.62 44.27 -16.03
CA GLN A 249 -23.86 44.79 -16.59
C GLN A 249 -23.59 45.37 -17.99
N ARG A 250 -24.25 44.79 -19.00
CA ARG A 250 -24.28 45.34 -20.36
C ARG A 250 -24.96 46.71 -20.33
N LYS A 251 -24.22 47.75 -20.74
CA LYS A 251 -24.81 49.08 -20.99
C LYS A 251 -25.78 48.98 -22.19
N PRO A 252 -26.93 49.69 -22.14
CA PRO A 252 -27.87 49.72 -23.25
C PRO A 252 -27.27 50.50 -24.42
N SER A 253 -27.34 49.91 -25.61
CA SER A 253 -27.02 50.56 -26.88
C SER A 253 -28.04 51.66 -27.16
N ARG A 254 -27.55 52.86 -27.50
CA ARG A 254 -28.35 53.94 -28.11
C ARG A 254 -28.51 53.70 -29.60
#